data_AF-A0A4S3TPC1-F1
#
_entry.id   AF-A0A4S3TPC1-F1
#
_cell.length_a   1.000
_cell.length_b   1.000
_cell.length_c   1.000
_cell.angle_alpha   90.00
_cell.angle_beta   90.00
_cell.angle_gamma   90.00
#
_symmetry.space_group_name_H-M   'P 1'
#
loop_
_entity.id
_entity.type
_entity.pdbx_description
1 polymer ?
#
loop_
_entity_poly.entity_id
_entity_poly.type
_entity_poly.pdbx_seq_one_letter_code
_entity_poly.pdbx_strand_id
1 'polypeptide(L)'
;MRARVSWMNEADDAILEYLQELETETGHRISLPPTAVWYNLVEELGVLDRSQNTISRRMNVLSDASLLEKTSDKRGYYRITDRGLAYLEGEIDASDLERTDD
;
A
#
# COMPACT_ATOMS: atom_id res chain seq x y z
N MET A 1 -8.98 -14.52 5.87
CA MET A 1 -7.60 -14.48 6.42
C MET A 1 -6.72 -14.05 5.27
N ARG A 2 -5.94 -12.97 5.43
CA ARG A 2 -5.09 -12.46 4.34
C ARG A 2 -4.00 -13.48 4.00
N ALA A 3 -3.64 -13.53 2.72
CA ALA A 3 -2.53 -14.33 2.25
C ALA A 3 -1.24 -13.93 2.97
N ARG A 4 -0.48 -14.92 3.46
CA ARG A 4 0.89 -14.66 3.93
C ARG A 4 1.81 -14.59 2.72
N VAL A 5 2.29 -13.40 2.41
CA VAL A 5 3.20 -13.13 1.29
C VAL A 5 4.61 -12.90 1.82
N SER A 6 5.60 -13.61 1.29
CA SER A 6 6.94 -13.69 1.86
C SER A 6 7.69 -12.34 1.96
N TRP A 7 7.43 -11.44 1.00
CA TRP A 7 8.10 -10.14 0.88
C TRP A 7 7.37 -8.97 1.56
N MET A 8 6.15 -9.20 2.05
CA MET A 8 5.33 -8.20 2.75
C MET A 8 5.64 -8.17 4.25
N ASN A 9 5.49 -7.00 4.85
CA ASN A 9 5.60 -6.76 6.29
C ASN A 9 4.49 -5.82 6.76
N GLU A 10 4.43 -5.57 8.07
CA GLU A 10 3.40 -4.75 8.72
C GLU A 10 3.21 -3.35 8.11
N ALA A 11 4.28 -2.74 7.55
CA ALA A 11 4.16 -1.43 6.93
C ALA A 11 3.38 -1.48 5.61
N ASP A 12 3.41 -2.60 4.90
CA ASP A 12 2.67 -2.76 3.65
C ASP A 12 1.17 -2.85 3.91
N ASP A 13 0.79 -3.66 4.90
CA ASP A 13 -0.60 -3.78 5.32
C ASP A 13 -1.13 -2.43 5.80
N ALA A 14 -0.39 -1.74 6.68
CA ALA A 14 -0.80 -0.43 7.19
C ALA A 14 -0.93 0.64 6.08
N ILE A 15 -0.08 0.62 5.05
CA ILE A 15 -0.20 1.52 3.89
C ILE A 15 -1.47 1.23 3.10
N LEU A 16 -1.74 -0.06 2.81
CA LEU A 16 -2.90 -0.47 2.03
C LEU A 16 -4.20 -0.17 2.79
N GLU A 17 -4.26 -0.52 4.07
CA GLU A 17 -5.40 -0.24 4.96
C GLU A 17 -5.69 1.25 5.04
N TYR A 18 -4.67 2.08 5.27
CA TYR A 18 -4.84 3.53 5.33
C TYR A 18 -5.39 4.11 4.02
N LEU A 19 -4.94 3.61 2.86
CA LEU A 19 -5.45 4.07 1.57
C LEU A 19 -6.87 3.55 1.28
N GLN A 20 -7.23 2.36 1.77
CA GLN A 20 -8.59 1.82 1.70
C GLN A 20 -9.55 2.65 2.56
N GLU A 21 -9.15 3.01 3.79
CA GLU A 21 -9.98 3.80 4.71
C GLU A 21 -10.30 5.20 4.17
N LEU A 22 -9.48 5.74 3.25
CA LEU A 22 -9.72 7.01 2.58
C LEU A 22 -10.66 6.92 1.37
N GLU A 23 -11.10 5.73 0.97
CA GLU A 23 -12.06 5.57 -0.11
C GLU A 23 -13.39 6.24 0.24
N THR A 24 -13.90 7.05 -0.69
CA THR A 24 -15.16 7.77 -0.45
C THR A 24 -16.36 6.84 -0.60
N GLU A 25 -17.53 7.28 -0.11
CA GLU A 25 -18.81 6.58 -0.30
C GLU A 25 -19.16 6.31 -1.78
N THR A 26 -18.58 7.08 -2.71
CA THR A 26 -18.76 6.88 -4.16
C THR A 26 -17.76 5.91 -4.77
N GLY A 27 -16.93 5.25 -3.96
CA GLY A 27 -15.82 4.40 -4.40
C GLY A 27 -14.63 5.17 -4.97
N HIS A 28 -14.50 6.47 -4.67
CA HIS A 28 -13.36 7.25 -5.16
C HIS A 28 -12.14 7.02 -4.26
N ARG A 29 -11.08 6.47 -4.84
CA ARG A 29 -9.83 6.18 -4.14
C ARG A 29 -8.85 7.35 -4.23
N ILE A 30 -8.36 7.78 -3.09
CA ILE A 30 -7.49 8.95 -2.97
C ILE A 30 -6.06 8.60 -3.39
N SER A 31 -5.41 9.55 -4.06
CA SER A 31 -3.98 9.46 -4.37
C SER A 31 -3.17 10.30 -3.38
N LEU A 32 -2.16 9.72 -2.74
CA LEU A 32 -1.28 10.42 -1.80
C LEU A 32 0.22 10.20 -2.12
N PRO A 33 1.08 11.19 -1.86
CA PRO A 33 2.52 11.01 -1.92
C PRO A 33 3.04 10.31 -0.66
N PRO A 34 4.21 9.62 -0.71
CA PRO A 34 4.76 8.91 0.43
C PRO A 34 4.94 9.73 1.70
N THR A 35 5.26 11.02 1.56
CA THR A 35 5.39 11.94 2.71
C THR A 35 4.09 12.07 3.50
N ALA A 36 2.95 12.16 2.81
CA ALA A 36 1.66 12.30 3.48
C ALA A 36 1.25 10.99 4.18
N VAL A 37 1.49 9.84 3.52
CA VAL A 37 1.23 8.52 4.11
C VAL A 37 2.10 8.28 5.34
N TRP A 38 3.40 8.58 5.24
CA TRP A 38 4.33 8.47 6.37
C TRP A 38 3.91 9.36 7.54
N TYR A 39 3.62 10.64 7.29
CA TYR A 39 3.22 11.58 8.34
C TYR A 39 2.00 11.07 9.10
N ASN A 40 0.98 10.58 8.40
CA ASN A 40 -0.22 10.08 9.06
C ASN A 40 0.03 8.77 9.82
N LEU A 41 0.69 7.78 9.21
CA LEU A 41 0.90 6.48 9.86
C LEU A 41 1.89 6.52 11.03
N VAL A 42 2.91 7.38 10.96
CA VAL A 42 4.03 7.40 11.92
C VAL A 42 3.90 8.55 12.90
N GLU A 43 3.68 9.78 12.43
CA GLU A 43 3.70 10.97 13.29
C GLU A 43 2.34 11.23 13.95
N GLU A 44 1.23 11.09 13.20
CA GLU A 44 -0.11 11.40 13.72
C GLU A 44 -0.77 10.21 14.44
N LEU A 45 -0.83 9.05 13.78
CA LEU A 45 -1.49 7.86 14.32
C LEU A 45 -0.57 7.02 15.21
N GLY A 46 0.75 7.09 15.01
CA GLY A 46 1.73 6.32 15.78
C GLY A 46 1.58 4.80 15.65
N VAL A 47 0.97 4.32 14.56
CA VAL A 47 0.74 2.87 14.32
C VAL A 47 1.96 2.16 13.73
N LEU A 48 2.94 2.92 13.25
CA LEU A 48 4.21 2.42 12.75
C LEU A 48 5.38 3.22 13.35
N ASP A 49 6.51 2.54 13.56
CA ASP A 49 7.81 3.17 13.86
C ASP A 49 8.76 2.93 12.68
N ARG A 50 8.65 3.75 11.64
CA ARG A 50 9.42 3.64 10.39
C ARG A 50 9.80 5.00 9.82
N SER A 51 10.98 5.08 9.21
CA SER A 51 11.41 6.29 8.50
C SER A 51 10.54 6.56 7.27
N GLN A 52 10.45 7.83 6.86
CA GLN A 52 9.81 8.25 5.62
C GLN A 52 10.39 7.54 4.38
N ASN A 53 11.71 7.33 4.35
CA ASN A 53 12.38 6.60 3.27
C ASN A 53 11.91 5.14 3.21
N THR A 54 11.66 4.52 4.36
CA THR A 54 11.11 3.16 4.41
C THR A 54 9.71 3.11 3.81
N ILE A 55 8.81 4.03 4.19
CA ILE A 55 7.46 4.11 3.63
C ILE A 55 7.49 4.32 2.13
N SER A 56 8.31 5.28 1.65
CA SER A 56 8.50 5.52 0.22
C SER A 56 8.96 4.27 -0.54
N ARG A 57 9.94 3.53 -0.01
CA ARG A 57 10.39 2.27 -0.61
C ARG A 57 9.28 1.22 -0.63
N ARG A 58 8.52 1.06 0.46
CA ARG A 58 7.42 0.07 0.50
C ARG A 58 6.30 0.42 -0.48
N MET A 59 5.94 1.69 -0.63
CA MET A 59 4.96 2.11 -1.63
C MET A 59 5.40 1.80 -3.07
N ASN A 60 6.70 1.92 -3.39
CA ASN A 60 7.23 1.46 -4.68
C ASN A 60 7.10 -0.07 -4.82
N VAL A 61 7.50 -0.84 -3.80
CA VAL A 61 7.40 -2.31 -3.81
C VAL A 61 5.94 -2.77 -4.03
N LEU A 62 4.99 -2.13 -3.36
CA LEU A 62 3.55 -2.37 -3.52
C LEU A 62 3.05 -1.98 -4.92
N SER A 63 3.60 -0.91 -5.51
CA SER A 63 3.29 -0.52 -6.87
C SER A 63 3.80 -1.53 -7.89
N ASP A 64 5.02 -2.04 -7.72
CA ASP A 64 5.57 -3.10 -8.57
C ASP A 64 4.71 -4.38 -8.50
N ALA A 65 4.16 -4.68 -7.32
CA ALA A 65 3.24 -5.80 -7.10
C ALA A 65 1.80 -5.53 -7.58
N SER A 66 1.55 -4.38 -8.22
CA SER A 66 0.23 -3.92 -8.67
C SER A 66 -0.83 -3.78 -7.57
N LEU A 67 -0.42 -3.69 -6.29
CA LEU A 67 -1.31 -3.43 -5.16
C LEU A 67 -1.56 -1.93 -4.98
N LEU A 68 -0.60 -1.11 -5.40
CA LEU A 68 -0.77 0.33 -5.61
C LEU A 68 -0.57 0.67 -7.10
N GLU A 69 -1.16 1.78 -7.52
CA GLU A 69 -0.92 2.42 -8.80
C GLU A 69 -0.25 3.76 -8.57
N LYS A 70 0.85 4.02 -9.27
CA LYS A 70 1.50 5.33 -9.28
C LYS A 70 0.76 6.27 -10.24
N THR A 71 -0.09 7.13 -9.71
CA THR A 71 -0.98 8.02 -10.49
C THR A 71 -0.29 9.26 -11.04
N SER A 72 0.93 9.56 -10.59
CA SER A 72 1.77 10.62 -11.15
C SER A 72 3.24 10.31 -10.98
N ASP A 73 3.96 10.11 -12.09
CA ASP A 73 5.41 9.91 -12.04
C ASP A 73 6.17 11.15 -11.57
N LYS A 74 5.72 12.33 -11.99
CA LYS A 74 6.35 13.60 -11.64
C LYS A 74 6.19 13.94 -10.16
N ARG A 75 5.03 13.61 -9.57
CA ARG A 75 4.69 14.00 -8.19
C ARG A 75 4.83 12.85 -7.19
N GLY A 76 4.99 11.62 -7.67
CA GLY A 76 5.12 10.42 -6.83
C GLY A 76 3.87 10.11 -6.03
N TYR A 77 2.69 10.22 -6.64
CA TYR A 77 1.42 9.93 -5.98
C TYR A 77 1.02 8.47 -6.21
N TYR A 78 0.44 7.84 -5.20
CA TYR A 78 0.00 6.45 -5.24
C TYR A 78 -1.46 6.32 -4.80
N ARG A 79 -2.16 5.34 -5.37
CA ARG A 79 -3.55 4.99 -5.07
C ARG A 79 -3.68 3.49 -4.95
N ILE A 80 -4.56 3.00 -4.07
CA ILE A 80 -4.84 1.56 -3.96
C ILE A 80 -5.59 1.04 -5.20
N THR A 81 -5.20 -0.14 -5.68
CA THR A 81 -5.82 -0.80 -6.85
C THR A 81 -6.92 -1.75 -6.41
N ASP A 82 -7.70 -2.27 -7.37
CA ASP A 82 -8.65 -3.37 -7.10
C ASP A 82 -7.92 -4.60 -6.54
N ARG A 83 -6.71 -4.88 -7.04
CA ARG A 83 -5.86 -5.97 -6.55
C ARG A 83 -5.41 -5.71 -5.10
N GLY A 84 -5.11 -4.46 -4.74
CA GLY A 84 -4.82 -4.05 -3.38
C GLY A 84 -5.98 -4.33 -2.42
N LEU A 85 -7.20 -4.01 -2.83
CA LEU A 85 -8.41 -4.28 -2.04
C LEU A 85 -8.68 -5.78 -1.90
N ALA A 86 -8.63 -6.53 -3.00
CA ALA A 86 -8.83 -7.98 -2.99
C ALA A 86 -7.79 -8.69 -2.11
N TYR A 87 -6.54 -8.20 -2.05
CA TYR A 87 -5.56 -8.66 -1.07
C TYR A 87 -6.02 -8.42 0.39
N LEU A 88 -6.49 -7.21 0.71
CA LEU A 88 -6.94 -6.86 2.06
C LEU A 88 -8.17 -7.67 2.50
N GLU A 89 -9.06 -7.99 1.55
CA GLU A 89 -10.26 -8.80 1.74
C GLU A 89 -9.96 -10.31 1.81
N GLY A 90 -8.74 -10.71 1.43
CA GLY A 90 -8.30 -12.11 1.41
C GLY A 90 -8.86 -12.90 0.23
N GLU A 91 -9.17 -12.20 -0.88
CA GLU A 91 -9.66 -12.78 -2.14
C GLU A 91 -8.53 -13.19 -3.10
N ILE A 92 -7.28 -12.86 -2.78
CA ILE A 92 -6.08 -13.22 -3.56
C ILE A 92 -5.28 -14.29 -2.82
N ASP A 93 -4.81 -15.31 -3.55
CA ASP A 93 -3.90 -16.33 -3.01
C ASP A 93 -2.46 -15.79 -2.89
N ALA A 94 -1.69 -16.27 -1.91
CA ALA A 94 -0.30 -15.86 -1.74
C ALA A 94 0.54 -16.10 -3.00
N SER A 95 0.30 -17.22 -3.68
CA SER A 95 1.03 -17.61 -4.90
C SER A 95 0.86 -16.61 -6.05
N ASP A 96 -0.26 -15.88 -6.10
CA ASP A 96 -0.48 -14.83 -7.09
C ASP A 96 0.37 -13.58 -6.81
N LEU A 97 0.84 -13.39 -5.57
CA LEU A 97 1.59 -12.22 -5.11
C LEU A 97 3.09 -12.50 -4.94
N GLU A 98 3.52 -13.76 -4.96
CA GLU A 98 4.93 -14.10 -4.91
C GLU A 98 5.65 -13.56 -6.15
N ARG A 99 6.81 -12.94 -5.92
CA ARG A 99 7.68 -12.45 -7.01
C ARG A 99 8.55 -13.63 -7.42
N THR A 100 8.50 -14.07 -8.68
CA THR A 100 9.56 -14.95 -9.21
C THR A 100 10.81 -14.12 -9.35
N ASP A 101 11.86 -14.50 -8.61
CA ASP A 101 13.20 -13.97 -8.78
C ASP A 101 13.72 -14.39 -10.18
N ASP A 102 13.52 -13.55 -11.19
CA ASP A 102 14.20 -13.64 -12.51
C ASP A 102 15.30 -12.57 -12.62
#